data_AF-A0A957MCE6-F1
#
_entry.id   AF-A0A957MCE6-F1
#
_cell.length_a   1.000
_cell.length_b   1.000
_cell.length_c   1.000
_cell.angle_alpha   90.00
_cell.angle_beta   90.00
_cell.angle_gamma   90.00
#
_symmetry.space_group_name_H-M   'P 1'
#
loop_
_entity.id
_entity.type
_entity.pdbx_description
1 polymer ?
#
loop_
_entity_poly.entity_id
_entity_poly.type
_entity_poly.pdbx_seq_one_letter_code
_entity_poly.pdbx_strand_id
1 'polypeptide(L)'
;MRANSRLWLVWTMVLVLALAVAGCAAPVAAPAAPAAESGGEAAAPSAEPVTIQVFYPVAVDAPIAQILSGYVEEFQAANPNITVEPVFSGGYG
;
A
#
# COMPACT_ATOMS: atom_id res chain seq x y z
N MET A 1 -24.72 -32.10 -27.69
CA MET A 1 -24.44 -30.68 -27.97
C MET A 1 -23.38 -30.16 -26.99
N ARG A 2 -22.10 -30.42 -27.26
CA ARG A 2 -20.94 -29.97 -26.46
C ARG A 2 -19.74 -29.80 -27.39
N ALA A 3 -19.80 -28.80 -28.27
CA ALA A 3 -18.67 -28.49 -29.16
C ALA A 3 -18.38 -26.98 -29.26
N ASN A 4 -19.31 -26.11 -28.84
CA ASN A 4 -19.18 -24.66 -29.05
C ASN A 4 -18.58 -23.88 -27.87
N SER A 5 -18.53 -24.45 -26.65
CA SER A 5 -18.08 -23.71 -25.46
C SER A 5 -16.56 -23.51 -25.42
N ARG A 6 -15.76 -24.48 -25.90
CA ARG A 6 -14.30 -24.34 -25.99
C ARG A 6 -13.89 -23.35 -27.08
N LEU A 7 -14.62 -23.35 -28.19
CA LEU A 7 -14.40 -22.41 -29.29
C LEU A 7 -14.79 -20.97 -28.88
N TRP A 8 -15.87 -20.82 -28.12
CA TRP A 8 -16.30 -19.54 -27.55
C TRP A 8 -15.30 -18.99 -26.52
N LEU A 9 -14.75 -19.84 -25.65
CA LEU A 9 -13.73 -19.48 -24.66
C LEU A 9 -12.40 -19.06 -25.30
N VAL A 10 -11.97 -19.80 -26.33
CA VAL A 10 -10.76 -19.46 -27.11
C VAL A 10 -10.97 -18.16 -27.87
N TRP A 11 -12.15 -17.93 -28.46
CA TRP A 11 -12.48 -16.66 -29.12
C TRP A 11 -12.50 -15.47 -28.16
N THR A 12 -13.07 -15.63 -26.96
CA THR A 12 -13.01 -14.56 -25.93
C THR A 12 -11.58 -14.30 -25.47
N MET A 13 -10.76 -15.33 -25.31
CA MET A 13 -9.37 -15.17 -24.90
C MET A 13 -8.51 -14.50 -26.00
N VAL A 14 -8.75 -14.83 -27.28
CA VAL A 14 -8.10 -14.18 -28.42
C VAL A 14 -8.55 -12.72 -28.58
N LEU A 15 -9.83 -12.42 -28.34
CA LEU A 15 -10.36 -11.04 -28.36
C LEU A 15 -9.72 -10.18 -27.25
N VAL A 16 -9.59 -10.74 -26.03
CA VAL A 16 -8.96 -10.04 -24.89
C VAL A 16 -7.44 -9.88 -25.09
N LEU A 17 -6.77 -10.88 -25.66
CA LEU A 17 -5.33 -10.80 -25.98
C LEU A 17 -5.04 -9.79 -27.10
N ALA A 18 -5.92 -9.66 -28.10
CA ALA A 18 -5.80 -8.67 -29.16
C ALA A 18 -5.98 -7.22 -28.66
N LEU A 19 -6.80 -7.02 -27.63
CA LEU A 19 -6.96 -5.69 -26.99
C LEU A 19 -5.71 -5.22 -26.26
N ALA A 20 -4.84 -6.13 -25.81
CA ALA A 20 -3.64 -5.79 -25.03
C ALA A 20 -2.45 -5.29 -25.88
N VAL A 21 -2.45 -5.53 -27.20
CA VAL A 21 -1.30 -5.21 -28.08
C VAL A 21 -1.41 -3.85 -28.76
N ALA A 22 -2.59 -3.21 -28.76
CA ALA A 22 -2.80 -1.91 -29.40
C ALA A 22 -2.45 -0.68 -28.53
N GLY A 23 -1.87 -0.88 -27.34
CA GLY A 23 -1.60 0.19 -26.36
C GLY A 23 -0.28 0.95 -26.51
N CYS A 24 0.62 0.56 -27.42
CA CYS A 24 1.91 1.25 -27.58
C CYS A 24 1.84 2.29 -28.72
N ALA A 25 1.19 3.42 -28.45
CA ALA A 25 1.32 4.63 -29.25
C ALA A 25 2.19 5.62 -28.47
N ALA A 26 3.45 5.76 -28.89
CA ALA A 26 4.34 6.81 -28.42
C ALA A 26 3.83 8.18 -28.93
N PRO A 27 3.63 9.19 -28.06
CA PRO A 27 3.30 10.52 -28.53
C PRO A 27 4.56 11.20 -29.09
N VAL A 28 4.49 11.54 -30.38
CA VAL A 28 5.41 12.47 -31.04
C VAL A 28 5.22 13.87 -30.44
N ALA A 29 6.33 14.53 -30.15
CA ALA A 29 6.45 15.75 -29.37
C ALA A 29 5.63 16.96 -29.88
N ALA A 30 4.95 17.63 -28.94
CA ALA A 30 4.54 19.04 -28.96
C ALA A 30 4.77 19.63 -27.54
N PRO A 31 5.14 20.91 -27.39
CA PRO A 31 5.92 21.35 -26.22
C PRO A 31 5.11 21.61 -24.95
N ALA A 32 5.74 21.27 -23.82
CA ALA A 32 5.56 21.76 -22.45
C ALA A 32 4.17 21.66 -21.78
N ALA A 33 3.90 20.51 -21.17
CA ALA A 33 3.14 20.38 -19.92
C ALA A 33 3.86 19.31 -19.06
N PRO A 34 4.07 19.51 -17.75
CA PRO A 34 4.93 18.64 -16.96
C PRO A 34 4.41 17.22 -17.00
N ALA A 35 5.31 16.30 -17.33
CA ALA A 35 5.07 14.88 -17.40
C ALA A 35 4.45 14.41 -16.07
N ALA A 36 3.29 13.76 -16.15
CA ALA A 36 2.89 12.83 -15.13
C ALA A 36 3.94 11.72 -15.12
N GLU A 37 4.81 11.79 -14.12
CA GLU A 37 5.81 10.76 -13.84
C GLU A 37 5.06 9.44 -13.75
N SER A 38 5.33 8.54 -14.70
CA SER A 38 5.14 7.11 -14.47
C SER A 38 5.92 6.82 -13.20
N GLY A 39 5.22 6.71 -12.08
CA GLY A 39 5.76 6.34 -10.79
C GLY A 39 6.43 4.99 -10.95
N GLY A 40 7.70 5.01 -11.32
CA GLY A 40 8.59 3.90 -11.07
C GLY A 40 8.45 3.62 -9.59
N GLU A 41 8.20 2.36 -9.26
CA GLU A 41 8.39 1.84 -7.93
C GLU A 41 9.85 2.12 -7.56
N ALA A 42 10.10 3.33 -7.07
CA ALA A 42 11.35 3.70 -6.47
C ALA A 42 11.43 2.74 -5.29
N ALA A 43 12.31 1.75 -5.41
CA ALA A 43 12.63 0.85 -4.30
C ALA A 43 12.88 1.77 -3.11
N ALA A 44 11.93 1.77 -2.17
CA ALA A 44 12.00 2.65 -1.03
C ALA A 44 13.37 2.40 -0.39
N PRO A 45 14.16 3.46 -0.10
CA PRO A 45 15.41 3.26 0.62
C PRO A 45 15.09 2.39 1.83
N SER A 46 15.90 1.36 2.08
CA SER A 46 15.77 0.54 3.28
C SER A 46 15.75 1.50 4.46
N ALA A 47 14.57 1.75 5.02
CA ALA A 47 14.39 2.76 6.04
C ALA A 47 15.20 2.32 7.25
N GLU A 48 16.09 3.19 7.74
CA GLU A 48 16.80 2.96 8.99
C GLU A 48 15.77 2.69 10.10
N PRO A 49 16.08 1.84 11.10
CA PRO A 49 15.17 1.61 12.20
C PRO A 49 14.78 2.92 12.89
N VAL A 50 13.48 3.16 13.06
CA VAL A 50 12.96 4.36 13.74
C VAL A 50 12.16 3.95 14.97
N THR A 51 12.34 4.67 16.07
CA THR A 51 11.51 4.52 17.29
C THR A 51 10.62 5.74 17.48
N ILE A 52 9.34 5.52 17.75
CA ILE A 52 8.32 6.55 17.95
C ILE A 52 7.72 6.39 19.34
N GLN A 53 7.87 7.41 20.19
CA GLN A 53 7.19 7.49 21.49
C GLN A 53 5.82 8.16 21.32
N VAL A 54 4.76 7.50 21.78
CA VAL A 54 3.40 8.06 21.77
C VAL A 54 2.98 8.37 23.19
N PHE A 55 2.89 9.64 23.54
CA PHE A 55 2.56 10.07 24.90
C PHE A 55 1.05 10.18 25.11
N TYR A 56 0.57 9.49 26.14
CA TYR A 56 -0.81 9.52 26.64
C TYR A 56 -0.82 10.26 27.99
N PRO A 57 -1.16 11.55 28.00
CA PRO A 57 -1.09 12.45 29.15
C PRO A 57 -2.36 12.39 30.02
N VAL A 58 -3.05 11.26 29.98
CA VAL A 58 -4.22 10.96 30.80
C VAL A 58 -4.04 9.57 31.38
N ALA A 59 -4.73 9.28 32.50
CA ALA A 59 -4.73 7.93 33.05
C ALA A 59 -5.36 6.96 32.03
N VAL A 60 -4.59 5.97 31.60
CA VAL A 60 -5.05 4.91 30.70
C VAL A 60 -5.23 3.64 31.52
N ASP A 61 -6.46 3.17 31.63
CA ASP A 61 -6.78 1.92 32.31
C ASP A 61 -6.29 0.70 31.51
N ALA A 62 -5.99 -0.39 32.22
CA ALA A 62 -5.44 -1.62 31.64
C ALA A 62 -6.25 -2.19 30.44
N PRO A 63 -7.60 -2.17 30.41
CA PRO A 63 -8.35 -2.64 29.24
C PRO A 63 -8.12 -1.78 27.99
N ILE A 64 -7.99 -0.46 28.16
CA ILE A 64 -7.71 0.45 27.04
C ILE A 64 -6.25 0.28 26.58
N ALA A 65 -5.31 0.14 27.51
CA ALA A 65 -3.92 -0.11 27.17
C ALA A 65 -3.74 -1.36 26.30
N GLN A 66 -4.48 -2.44 26.58
CA GLN A 66 -4.47 -3.66 25.74
C GLN A 66 -4.96 -3.42 24.31
N ILE A 67 -6.01 -2.60 24.14
CA ILE A 67 -6.49 -2.22 22.80
C ILE A 67 -5.41 -1.45 22.05
N LEU A 68 -4.76 -0.48 22.71
CA LEU A 68 -3.67 0.29 22.13
C LEU A 68 -2.46 -0.58 21.76
N SER A 69 -2.11 -1.56 22.61
CA SER A 69 -1.09 -2.56 22.29
C SER A 69 -1.44 -3.34 21.02
N GLY A 70 -2.70 -3.74 20.83
CA GLY A 70 -3.15 -4.39 19.60
C GLY A 70 -2.92 -3.54 18.35
N TYR A 71 -3.26 -2.25 18.40
CA TYR A 71 -2.98 -1.34 17.28
C TYR A 71 -1.49 -1.16 17.01
N VAL A 72 -0.68 -1.11 18.06
CA VAL A 72 0.78 -1.04 17.94
C VAL A 72 1.32 -2.30 17.26
N GLU A 73 0.88 -3.48 17.68
CA GLU A 73 1.29 -4.76 17.09
C GLU A 73 0.92 -4.84 15.61
N GLU A 74 -0.32 -4.50 15.25
CA GLU A 74 -0.79 -4.47 13.86
C GLU A 74 0.04 -3.50 13.00
N PHE A 75 0.35 -2.33 13.53
CA PHE A 75 1.17 -1.33 12.84
C PHE A 75 2.61 -1.81 12.64
N GLN A 76 3.26 -2.35 13.68
CA GLN A 76 4.64 -2.83 13.60
C GLN A 76 4.75 -4.06 12.69
N ALA A 77 3.73 -4.92 12.65
CA ALA A 77 3.69 -6.04 11.71
C ALA A 77 3.69 -5.57 10.24
N ALA A 78 3.00 -4.47 9.93
CA ALA A 78 3.00 -3.86 8.60
C ALA A 78 4.25 -3.00 8.33
N ASN A 79 4.95 -2.57 9.37
CA ASN A 79 6.10 -1.67 9.30
C ASN A 79 7.26 -2.20 10.16
N PRO A 80 7.94 -3.28 9.74
CA PRO A 80 8.92 -3.98 10.57
C PRO A 80 10.15 -3.15 10.95
N ASN A 81 10.36 -2.02 10.28
CA ASN A 81 11.47 -1.10 10.55
C ASN A 81 11.10 -0.02 11.58
N ILE A 82 9.86 0.02 12.07
CA ILE A 82 9.38 1.04 13.00
C ILE A 82 8.98 0.40 14.33
N THR A 83 9.56 0.89 15.42
CA THR A 83 9.16 0.55 16.79
C THR A 83 8.28 1.67 17.35
N VAL A 84 7.13 1.32 17.92
CA VAL A 84 6.22 2.27 18.57
C VAL A 84 6.14 1.95 20.06
N GLU A 85 6.48 2.93 20.90
CA GLU A 85 6.40 2.78 22.36
C GLU A 85 5.33 3.73 22.93
N PRO A 86 4.18 3.21 23.40
CA PRO A 86 3.21 4.01 24.11
C PRO A 86 3.73 4.37 25.51
N VAL A 87 3.63 5.65 25.89
CA VAL A 87 4.03 6.19 27.19
C VAL A 87 2.80 6.71 27.93
N PHE A 88 2.44 6.09 29.05
CA PHE A 88 1.27 6.47 29.86
C PHE A 88 1.70 7.37 31.03
N SER A 89 1.60 8.69 30.84
CA SER A 89 2.22 9.67 31.76
C SER A 89 1.25 10.29 32.78
N GLY A 90 -0.07 10.08 32.64
CA GLY A 90 -1.06 10.50 33.65
C GLY A 90 -1.26 12.03 33.81
N GLY A 91 -0.72 12.86 32.92
CA GLY A 91 -0.97 14.31 32.91
C GLY A 91 -0.22 15.02 31.78
N TYR A 92 -0.76 16.15 31.31
CA TYR A 92 0.09 17.25 30.81
C TYR A 92 0.50 18.01 32.07
N GLY A 93 1.80 18.11 32.35
CA GLY A 93 2.31 18.78 33.56
C GLY A 93 1.75 20.19 33.77
#